data_AF-A0A957UPZ4-F1
#
_entry.id   AF-A0A957UPZ4-F1
#
_cell.length_a   1.000
_cell.length_b   1.000
_cell.length_c   1.000
_cell.angle_alpha   90.00
_cell.angle_beta   90.00
_cell.angle_gamma   90.00
#
_symmetry.space_group_name_H-M   'P 1'
#
loop_
_entity.id
_entity.type
_entity.pdbx_description
1 polymer ?
#
loop_
_entity_poly.entity_id
_entity_poly.type
_entity_poly.pdbx_seq_one_letter_code
_entity_poly.pdbx_strand_id
1 'polypeptide(L)'
;RFRPDEEGLIALGLAMEDSPELHDHPSLPAGYTYFGQFVDHDITRDLTDGLPSGVLTEEEIEQGRSPSLDLDSLYGRGPDRETNPLYEADHVQLRIGRTFPVGAPGTPEGTVLTSDLPRDNEGKAVIGDPRNDENLAVAQTHMAFLKLHNVVAAQLAALGYFGHELFTRARLLTTLHYQWIVLHDFLPRIMDPAVLRQVINTDPSQRIFQVQPGDEPTMPIEFSVAAYRLGHSMIRDTYSWNRFFPEATLAQLFQFTKGSGDLAGLPTLAVKLAH
;
A
#
# COMPACT_ATOMS: atom_id res chain seq x y z
N ARG A 1 9.09 1.60 -32.11
CA ARG A 1 8.08 2.07 -31.13
C ARG A 1 6.83 1.22 -31.33
N PHE A 2 6.43 0.42 -30.36
CA PHE A 2 5.19 -0.39 -30.46
C PHE A 2 3.99 0.55 -30.46
N ARG A 3 3.01 0.31 -31.34
CA ARG A 3 1.73 1.00 -31.37
C ARG A 3 0.68 -0.10 -31.57
N PRO A 4 -0.15 -0.41 -30.55
CA PRO A 4 -1.21 -1.40 -30.72
C PRO A 4 -2.19 -0.90 -31.79
N ASP A 5 -2.73 -1.82 -32.57
CA ASP A 5 -3.82 -1.49 -33.48
C ASP A 5 -5.13 -1.23 -32.69
N GLU A 6 -6.03 -0.49 -33.32
CA GLU A 6 -7.29 -0.05 -32.71
C GLU A 6 -8.19 -1.24 -32.34
N GLU A 7 -8.16 -2.30 -33.14
CA GLU A 7 -8.92 -3.53 -32.91
C GLU A 7 -8.46 -4.24 -31.63
N GLY A 8 -7.14 -4.32 -31.39
CA GLY A 8 -6.55 -4.88 -30.18
C GLY A 8 -6.86 -4.07 -28.92
N LEU A 9 -6.94 -2.74 -29.01
CA LEU A 9 -7.35 -1.89 -27.89
C LEU A 9 -8.83 -2.07 -27.55
N ILE A 10 -9.69 -2.19 -28.55
CA ILE A 10 -11.12 -2.46 -28.36
C ILE A 10 -11.33 -3.86 -27.76
N ALA A 11 -10.63 -4.87 -28.28
CA ALA A 11 -10.70 -6.22 -27.75
C ALA A 11 -10.23 -6.30 -26.29
N LEU A 12 -9.16 -5.58 -25.94
CA LEU A 12 -8.71 -5.47 -24.55
C LEU A 12 -9.77 -4.80 -23.67
N GLY A 13 -10.36 -3.70 -24.12
CA GLY A 13 -11.42 -3.00 -23.38
C GLY A 13 -12.64 -3.89 -23.11
N LEU A 14 -13.11 -4.62 -24.12
CA LEU A 14 -14.21 -5.58 -23.99
C LEU A 14 -13.87 -6.75 -23.06
N ALA A 15 -12.62 -7.24 -23.10
CA ALA A 15 -12.17 -8.31 -22.20
C ALA A 15 -12.03 -7.85 -20.73
N MET A 16 -11.99 -6.53 -20.49
CA MET A 16 -11.96 -5.93 -19.16
C MET A 16 -13.37 -5.61 -18.62
N GLU A 17 -14.43 -5.77 -19.41
CA GLU A 17 -15.80 -5.61 -18.94
C GLU A 17 -16.22 -6.80 -18.05
N ASP A 18 -16.74 -6.47 -16.87
CA ASP A 18 -17.29 -7.46 -15.96
C ASP A 18 -18.58 -8.07 -16.54
N SER A 19 -18.70 -9.39 -16.47
CA SER A 19 -19.85 -10.13 -16.97
C SER A 19 -20.34 -11.09 -15.90
N PRO A 20 -21.65 -11.31 -15.78
CA PRO A 20 -22.22 -12.22 -14.78
C PRO A 20 -21.78 -13.69 -14.94
N GLU A 21 -21.09 -14.05 -16.02
CA GLU A 21 -20.49 -15.37 -16.24
C GLU A 21 -19.04 -15.48 -15.74
N LEU A 22 -18.42 -14.37 -15.31
CA LEU A 22 -17.10 -14.37 -14.70
C LEU A 22 -17.21 -14.74 -13.22
N HIS A 23 -16.25 -15.55 -12.76
CA HIS A 23 -16.14 -15.99 -11.39
C HIS A 23 -14.77 -15.60 -10.84
N ASP A 24 -14.67 -15.52 -9.51
CA ASP A 24 -13.41 -15.28 -8.81
C ASP A 24 -12.28 -16.15 -9.37
N HIS A 25 -11.10 -15.54 -9.54
CA HIS A 25 -9.93 -16.27 -10.02
C HIS A 25 -9.64 -17.46 -9.09
N PRO A 26 -9.63 -18.71 -9.61
CA PRO A 26 -9.74 -19.92 -8.79
C PRO A 26 -8.52 -20.17 -7.89
N SER A 27 -7.35 -19.63 -8.23
CA SER A 27 -6.09 -19.89 -7.54
C SER A 27 -5.39 -18.65 -6.98
N LEU A 28 -5.91 -17.44 -7.22
CA LEU A 28 -5.26 -16.21 -6.76
C LEU A 28 -5.81 -15.86 -5.38
N PRO A 29 -5.03 -15.78 -4.30
CA PRO A 29 -5.58 -15.35 -3.01
C PRO A 29 -6.08 -13.90 -3.06
N ALA A 30 -7.27 -13.62 -2.48
CA ALA A 30 -7.88 -12.27 -2.46
C ALA A 30 -6.95 -11.18 -1.92
N GLY A 31 -6.05 -11.52 -0.99
CA GLY A 31 -5.10 -10.57 -0.43
C GLY A 31 -4.23 -9.89 -1.49
N TYR A 32 -3.94 -10.54 -2.62
CA TYR A 32 -3.12 -9.94 -3.68
C TYR A 32 -3.83 -8.81 -4.43
N THR A 33 -5.17 -8.76 -4.43
CA THR A 33 -5.92 -7.60 -4.94
C THR A 33 -5.54 -6.34 -4.16
N TYR A 34 -5.54 -6.44 -2.83
CA TYR A 34 -5.27 -5.32 -1.94
C TYR A 34 -3.78 -5.06 -1.73
N PHE A 35 -2.93 -6.08 -1.84
CA PHE A 35 -1.49 -5.86 -1.93
C PHE A 35 -1.14 -5.12 -3.22
N GLY A 36 -1.78 -5.45 -4.34
CA GLY A 36 -1.67 -4.69 -5.59
C GLY A 36 -2.07 -3.23 -5.41
N GLN A 37 -3.19 -2.96 -4.73
CA GLN A 37 -3.62 -1.61 -4.37
C GLN A 37 -2.60 -0.89 -3.48
N PHE A 38 -2.03 -1.56 -2.47
CA PHE A 38 -0.97 -0.99 -1.63
C PHE A 38 0.27 -0.60 -2.46
N VAL A 39 0.66 -1.44 -3.43
CA VAL A 39 1.74 -1.14 -4.38
C VAL A 39 1.38 0.05 -5.27
N ASP A 40 0.15 0.14 -5.76
CA ASP A 40 -0.32 1.30 -6.53
C ASP A 40 -0.12 2.58 -5.73
N HIS A 41 -0.58 2.59 -4.47
CA HIS A 41 -0.47 3.76 -3.61
C HIS A 41 0.98 4.20 -3.38
N ASP A 42 1.92 3.26 -3.36
CA ASP A 42 3.35 3.56 -3.22
C ASP A 42 3.95 4.21 -4.47
N ILE A 43 3.50 3.82 -5.66
CA ILE A 43 4.16 4.22 -6.92
C ILE A 43 3.41 5.29 -7.71
N THR A 44 2.12 5.53 -7.42
CA THR A 44 1.25 6.44 -8.20
C THR A 44 0.86 7.70 -7.46
N ARG A 45 1.33 7.93 -6.23
CA ARG A 45 0.94 9.13 -5.49
C ARG A 45 1.54 10.39 -6.12
N ASP A 46 0.71 11.13 -6.83
CA ASP A 46 1.01 12.50 -7.21
C ASP A 46 0.62 13.44 -6.05
N LEU A 47 1.63 14.06 -5.43
CA LEU A 47 1.45 15.04 -4.35
C LEU A 47 1.49 16.49 -4.86
N THR A 48 1.47 16.72 -6.17
CA THR A 48 1.29 18.08 -6.71
C THR A 48 -0.08 18.67 -6.34
N ASP A 49 -1.08 17.82 -6.05
CA ASP A 49 -2.35 18.23 -5.44
C ASP A 49 -2.18 18.50 -3.94
N GLY A 50 -1.96 19.78 -3.62
CA GLY A 50 -1.66 20.28 -2.27
C GLY A 50 -0.61 21.38 -2.27
N LEU A 51 0.03 21.65 -3.42
CA LEU A 51 0.85 22.83 -3.61
C LEU A 51 -0.04 24.08 -3.63
N PRO A 52 0.30 25.16 -2.90
CA PRO A 52 -0.48 26.39 -2.92
C PRO A 52 -0.61 26.90 -4.35
N SER A 53 -1.82 27.29 -4.77
CA SER A 53 -2.04 27.95 -6.06
C SER A 53 -1.16 29.20 -6.15
N GLY A 54 -0.08 29.11 -6.93
CA GLY A 54 0.99 30.10 -7.05
C GLY A 54 2.12 29.60 -7.98
N VAL A 55 3.13 30.46 -8.22
CA VAL A 55 4.34 30.06 -8.96
C VAL A 55 5.17 29.15 -8.06
N LEU A 56 5.26 27.89 -8.43
CA LEU A 56 6.05 26.87 -7.73
C LEU A 56 7.55 27.14 -7.92
N THR A 57 8.34 26.89 -6.89
CA THR A 57 9.81 26.84 -7.04
C THR A 57 10.23 25.51 -7.68
N GLU A 58 11.38 25.49 -8.37
CA GLU A 58 11.92 24.27 -9.00
C GLU A 58 12.11 23.16 -7.94
N GLU A 59 12.54 23.52 -6.73
CA GLU A 59 12.72 22.63 -5.57
C GLU A 59 11.41 22.04 -5.00
N GLU A 60 10.27 22.67 -5.24
CA GLU A 60 8.92 22.20 -4.86
C GLU A 60 8.29 21.31 -5.94
N ILE A 61 8.68 21.52 -7.21
CA ILE A 61 8.37 20.63 -8.34
C ILE A 61 9.25 19.35 -8.24
N GLU A 62 10.53 19.50 -7.92
CA GLU A 62 11.50 18.43 -7.67
C GLU A 62 11.09 17.47 -6.52
N GLN A 63 10.17 17.89 -5.64
CA GLN A 63 9.64 17.09 -4.53
C GLN A 63 8.41 16.23 -4.89
N GLY A 64 7.92 16.31 -6.14
CA GLY A 64 6.95 15.35 -6.70
C GLY A 64 7.60 13.97 -6.83
N ARG A 65 7.17 13.03 -5.99
CA ARG A 65 7.94 11.85 -5.60
C ARG A 65 8.33 10.91 -6.75
N SER A 66 9.36 10.10 -6.49
CA SER A 66 9.89 9.09 -7.40
C SER A 66 8.88 7.95 -7.64
N PRO A 67 8.69 7.46 -8.88
CA PRO A 67 7.92 6.26 -9.22
C PRO A 67 8.69 4.99 -8.81
N SER A 68 9.06 4.91 -7.54
CA SER A 68 9.93 3.89 -6.96
C SER A 68 9.19 3.09 -5.91
N LEU A 69 9.57 1.82 -5.78
CA LEU A 69 9.09 0.94 -4.72
C LEU A 69 9.90 1.18 -3.42
N ASP A 70 9.81 2.36 -2.83
CA ASP A 70 10.62 2.77 -1.68
C ASP A 70 9.84 2.89 -0.35
N LEU A 71 8.57 2.48 -0.34
CA LEU A 71 7.67 2.56 0.82
C LEU A 71 7.47 3.99 1.31
N ASP A 72 7.47 4.93 0.38
CA ASP A 72 7.13 6.32 0.55
C ASP A 72 5.80 6.51 1.30
N SER A 73 4.88 5.57 1.06
CA SER A 73 3.51 5.57 1.55
C SER A 73 3.46 5.21 3.03
N LEU A 74 4.53 4.56 3.53
CA LEU A 74 4.78 4.18 4.91
C LEU A 74 5.61 5.24 5.64
N TYR A 75 6.75 5.63 5.06
CA TYR A 75 7.77 6.45 5.74
C TYR A 75 7.53 7.96 5.62
N GLY A 76 6.67 8.39 4.70
CA GLY A 76 6.52 9.81 4.36
C GLY A 76 7.87 10.41 3.95
N ARG A 77 8.21 11.57 4.53
CA ARG A 77 9.50 12.24 4.31
C ARG A 77 10.61 11.82 5.29
N GLY A 78 10.43 10.71 6.02
CA GLY A 78 11.36 10.27 7.05
C GLY A 78 11.19 10.99 8.40
N PRO A 79 11.97 10.60 9.43
CA PRO A 79 11.75 11.00 10.82
C PRO A 79 12.34 12.36 11.20
N ASP A 80 13.10 13.01 10.29
CA ASP A 80 13.94 14.18 10.60
C ASP A 80 13.17 15.50 10.85
N ARG A 81 11.83 15.47 10.80
CA ARG A 81 10.99 16.58 11.22
C ARG A 81 10.59 16.39 12.68
N GLU A 82 10.91 17.36 13.55
CA GLU A 82 10.61 17.32 14.99
C GLU A 82 9.15 16.95 15.32
N THR A 83 8.21 17.29 14.44
CA THR A 83 6.77 17.04 14.63
C THR A 83 6.20 15.94 13.73
N ASN A 84 7.02 15.06 13.15
CA ASN A 84 6.51 14.01 12.28
C ASN A 84 5.62 13.02 13.08
N PRO A 85 4.30 13.00 12.85
CA PRO A 85 3.39 12.22 13.68
C PRO A 85 3.41 10.72 13.35
N LEU A 86 4.17 10.30 12.34
CA LEU A 86 4.32 8.91 11.93
C LEU A 86 5.24 8.10 12.86
N TYR A 87 6.15 8.77 13.57
CA TYR A 87 7.23 8.14 14.34
C TYR A 87 7.04 8.30 15.85
N GLU A 88 7.54 7.31 16.59
CA GLU A 88 7.73 7.40 18.03
C GLU A 88 8.83 8.43 18.37
N ALA A 89 8.96 8.77 19.66
CA ALA A 89 9.93 9.75 20.14
C ALA A 89 11.39 9.36 19.90
N ASP A 90 11.67 8.09 19.56
CA ASP A 90 13.01 7.62 19.21
C ASP A 90 13.43 7.96 17.78
N HIS A 91 12.51 8.52 16.96
CA HIS A 91 12.72 8.83 15.54
C HIS A 91 13.14 7.60 14.71
N VAL A 92 12.82 6.39 15.19
CA VAL A 92 13.11 5.11 14.52
C VAL A 92 11.82 4.33 14.35
N GLN A 93 11.12 4.02 15.44
CA GLN A 93 9.92 3.20 15.40
C GLN A 93 8.76 3.96 14.79
N LEU A 94 7.98 3.27 13.95
CA LEU A 94 6.73 3.78 13.43
C LEU A 94 5.61 3.53 14.45
N ARG A 95 4.71 4.51 14.60
CA ARG A 95 3.59 4.40 15.52
C ARG A 95 2.63 3.30 15.08
N ILE A 96 2.13 2.53 16.05
CA ILE A 96 1.08 1.52 15.82
C ILE A 96 -0.14 1.89 16.65
N GLY A 97 -1.31 1.89 16.01
CA GLY A 97 -2.57 2.18 16.65
C GLY A 97 -3.09 1.04 17.50
N ARG A 98 -4.11 1.36 18.29
CA ARG A 98 -4.75 0.44 19.22
C ARG A 98 -6.20 0.25 18.85
N THR A 99 -6.65 -1.00 18.86
CA THR A 99 -8.04 -1.34 18.57
C THR A 99 -8.98 -0.85 19.67
N PHE A 100 -10.24 -0.61 19.32
CA PHE A 100 -11.28 -0.32 20.29
C PHE A 100 -11.70 -1.61 21.01
N PRO A 101 -11.87 -1.62 22.34
CA PRO A 101 -12.09 -2.83 23.14
C PRO A 101 -13.52 -3.39 23.05
N VAL A 102 -14.16 -3.28 21.89
CA VAL A 102 -15.44 -3.93 21.59
C VAL A 102 -15.15 -5.30 20.98
N GLY A 103 -15.08 -6.29 21.87
CA GLY A 103 -14.84 -7.69 21.54
C GLY A 103 -16.00 -8.37 20.83
N ALA A 104 -15.70 -9.51 20.22
CA ALA A 104 -16.69 -10.50 19.84
C ALA A 104 -16.74 -11.62 20.89
N PRO A 105 -17.77 -12.49 20.89
CA PRO A 105 -17.86 -13.61 21.82
C PRO A 105 -16.56 -14.42 21.86
N GLY A 106 -16.03 -14.66 23.06
CA GLY A 106 -14.78 -15.41 23.27
C GLY A 106 -13.50 -14.55 23.32
N THR A 107 -13.59 -13.23 23.16
CA THR A 107 -12.49 -12.31 23.49
C THR A 107 -12.69 -11.75 24.91
N PRO A 108 -11.67 -11.74 25.79
CA PRO A 108 -11.80 -11.14 27.12
C PRO A 108 -12.31 -9.70 27.04
N GLU A 109 -13.21 -9.32 27.95
CA GLU A 109 -13.74 -7.97 28.01
C GLU A 109 -12.60 -6.96 28.21
N GLY A 110 -12.64 -5.83 27.49
CA GLY A 110 -11.60 -4.83 27.57
C GLY A 110 -10.33 -5.12 26.76
N THR A 111 -10.28 -6.21 25.96
CA THR A 111 -9.09 -6.53 25.16
C THR A 111 -8.77 -5.43 24.15
N VAL A 112 -7.52 -4.98 24.14
CA VAL A 112 -6.98 -4.02 23.17
C VAL A 112 -5.73 -4.61 22.51
N LEU A 113 -5.69 -4.61 21.18
CA LEU A 113 -4.57 -5.08 20.39
C LEU A 113 -3.85 -3.91 19.71
N THR A 114 -2.57 -4.10 19.41
CA THR A 114 -1.76 -3.23 18.54
C THR A 114 -1.91 -3.66 17.08
N SER A 115 -3.15 -3.71 16.59
CA SER A 115 -3.50 -4.17 15.23
C SER A 115 -4.43 -3.18 14.51
N ASP A 116 -4.29 -1.89 14.79
CA ASP A 116 -4.92 -0.83 14.01
C ASP A 116 -3.84 0.17 13.55
N LEU A 117 -4.21 1.01 12.59
CA LEU A 117 -3.42 2.18 12.22
C LEU A 117 -3.45 3.21 13.36
N PRO A 118 -2.36 3.98 13.57
CA PRO A 118 -2.40 5.13 14.46
C PRO A 118 -3.49 6.10 13.98
N ARG A 119 -4.36 6.55 14.88
CA ARG A 119 -5.50 7.41 14.56
C ARG A 119 -5.48 8.67 15.41
N ASP A 120 -5.97 9.77 14.84
CA ASP A 120 -6.21 11.01 15.59
C ASP A 120 -7.53 10.95 16.39
N ASN A 121 -7.89 12.06 17.03
CA ASN A 121 -9.10 12.15 17.86
C ASN A 121 -10.41 12.02 17.05
N GLU A 122 -10.36 12.14 15.72
CA GLU A 122 -11.50 11.99 14.81
C GLU A 122 -11.55 10.58 14.18
N GLY A 123 -10.59 9.72 14.54
CA GLY A 123 -10.42 8.36 14.02
C GLY A 123 -9.68 8.30 12.68
N LYS A 124 -9.19 9.42 12.15
CA LYS A 124 -8.49 9.46 10.87
C LYS A 124 -7.10 8.86 11.03
N ALA A 125 -6.71 8.00 10.10
CA ALA A 125 -5.39 7.38 10.11
C ALA A 125 -4.28 8.44 9.94
N VAL A 126 -3.26 8.33 10.79
CA VAL A 126 -2.06 9.17 10.82
C VAL A 126 -0.93 8.38 10.17
N ILE A 127 -0.97 8.31 8.83
CA ILE A 127 -0.08 7.47 8.01
C ILE A 127 0.51 8.27 6.84
N GLY A 128 1.56 7.74 6.21
CA GLY A 128 2.27 8.43 5.13
C GLY A 128 1.37 8.73 3.93
N ASP A 129 0.60 7.74 3.47
CA ASP A 129 -0.46 7.88 2.46
C ASP A 129 -1.85 7.55 3.01
N PRO A 130 -2.77 8.54 3.13
CA PRO A 130 -4.11 8.31 3.65
C PRO A 130 -4.95 7.34 2.81
N ARG A 131 -4.62 7.12 1.52
CA ARG A 131 -5.30 6.12 0.68
C ARG A 131 -5.15 4.70 1.25
N ASN A 132 -4.12 4.45 2.05
CA ASN A 132 -3.94 3.17 2.72
C ASN A 132 -4.97 2.91 3.86
N ASP A 133 -5.86 3.85 4.21
CA ASP A 133 -7.02 3.63 5.10
C ASP A 133 -8.36 3.58 4.32
N GLU A 134 -8.35 3.41 2.99
CA GLU A 134 -9.60 3.33 2.19
C GLU A 134 -10.43 2.08 2.52
N ASN A 135 -9.80 0.93 2.65
CA ASN A 135 -10.47 -0.31 3.04
C ASN A 135 -9.62 -1.13 4.01
N LEU A 136 -10.28 -2.00 4.77
CA LEU A 136 -9.64 -2.73 5.87
C LEU A 136 -8.47 -3.60 5.41
N ALA A 137 -8.53 -4.18 4.21
CA ALA A 137 -7.46 -5.03 3.70
C ALA A 137 -6.17 -4.24 3.42
N VAL A 138 -6.27 -3.06 2.80
CA VAL A 138 -5.11 -2.17 2.60
C VAL A 138 -4.63 -1.62 3.94
N ALA A 139 -5.53 -1.21 4.83
CA ALA A 139 -5.17 -0.70 6.16
C ALA A 139 -4.39 -1.73 6.99
N GLN A 140 -4.82 -2.99 6.98
CA GLN A 140 -4.10 -4.06 7.68
C GLN A 140 -2.81 -4.46 6.98
N THR A 141 -2.72 -4.33 5.66
CA THR A 141 -1.45 -4.51 4.90
C THR A 141 -0.44 -3.43 5.31
N HIS A 142 -0.86 -2.17 5.35
CA HIS A 142 -0.03 -1.06 5.82
C HIS A 142 0.42 -1.30 7.27
N MET A 143 -0.49 -1.69 8.15
CA MET A 143 -0.20 -2.05 9.55
C MET A 143 0.85 -3.18 9.66
N ALA A 144 0.77 -4.20 8.81
CA ALA A 144 1.76 -5.27 8.76
C ALA A 144 3.16 -4.76 8.40
N PHE A 145 3.28 -3.80 7.48
CA PHE A 145 4.57 -3.17 7.16
C PHE A 145 5.08 -2.25 8.28
N LEU A 146 4.20 -1.54 9.02
CA LEU A 146 4.59 -0.81 10.25
C LEU A 146 5.24 -1.78 11.26
N LYS A 147 4.57 -2.92 11.51
CA LYS A 147 5.08 -3.97 12.40
C LYS A 147 6.39 -4.57 11.90
N LEU A 148 6.50 -4.85 10.61
CA LEU A 148 7.72 -5.40 10.00
C LEU A 148 8.91 -4.47 10.24
N HIS A 149 8.75 -3.17 9.96
CA HIS A 149 9.80 -2.18 10.22
C HIS A 149 10.23 -2.20 11.69
N ASN A 150 9.28 -2.16 12.63
CA ASN A 150 9.58 -2.12 14.06
C ASN A 150 10.28 -3.40 14.54
N VAL A 151 9.92 -4.57 13.99
CA VAL A 151 10.61 -5.83 14.28
C VAL A 151 12.04 -5.82 13.73
N VAL A 152 12.24 -5.35 12.50
CA VAL A 152 13.57 -5.22 11.89
C VAL A 152 14.44 -4.24 12.69
N ALA A 153 13.88 -3.09 13.10
CA ALA A 153 14.57 -2.11 13.94
C ALA A 153 14.96 -2.72 15.29
N ALA A 154 14.06 -3.47 15.96
CA ALA A 154 14.40 -4.14 17.22
C ALA A 154 15.55 -5.15 17.06
N GLN A 155 15.55 -5.93 15.96
CA GLN A 155 16.64 -6.88 15.67
C GLN A 155 17.98 -6.18 15.43
N LEU A 156 17.98 -5.09 14.65
CA LEU A 156 19.18 -4.30 14.39
C LEU A 156 19.68 -3.57 15.65
N ALA A 157 18.78 -3.10 16.52
CA ALA A 157 19.15 -2.50 17.80
C ALA A 157 19.88 -3.51 18.70
N ALA A 158 19.43 -4.77 18.71
CA ALA A 158 20.10 -5.86 19.43
C ALA A 158 21.51 -6.18 18.88
N LEU A 159 21.79 -5.80 17.63
CA LEU A 159 23.14 -5.89 17.03
C LEU A 159 24.00 -4.64 17.28
N GLY A 160 23.49 -3.64 18.00
CA GLY A 160 24.24 -2.45 18.41
C GLY A 160 24.05 -1.21 17.53
N TYR A 161 23.09 -1.21 16.59
CA TYR A 161 22.75 0.00 15.82
C TYR A 161 21.82 0.93 16.61
N PHE A 162 21.94 2.24 16.43
CA PHE A 162 21.12 3.25 17.12
C PHE A 162 20.86 4.50 16.28
N GLY A 163 19.89 5.31 16.72
CA GLY A 163 19.54 6.60 16.12
C GLY A 163 19.27 6.54 14.62
N HIS A 164 19.76 7.53 13.88
CA HIS A 164 19.55 7.64 12.44
C HIS A 164 20.10 6.44 11.64
N GLU A 165 21.22 5.84 12.07
CA GLU A 165 21.77 4.66 11.39
C GLU A 165 20.81 3.46 11.52
N LEU A 166 20.24 3.26 12.71
CA LEU A 166 19.26 2.21 12.95
C LEU A 166 18.03 2.37 12.04
N PHE A 167 17.46 3.58 11.98
CA PHE A 167 16.34 3.89 11.10
C PHE A 167 16.67 3.59 9.63
N THR A 168 17.78 4.13 9.12
CA THR A 168 18.16 3.99 7.71
C THR A 168 18.35 2.52 7.32
N ARG A 169 18.95 1.71 8.19
CA ARG A 169 19.11 0.27 7.97
C ARG A 169 17.78 -0.48 8.05
N ALA A 170 16.92 -0.16 9.02
CA ALA A 170 15.60 -0.78 9.16
C ALA A 170 14.69 -0.47 7.97
N ARG A 171 14.68 0.79 7.51
CA ARG A 171 14.00 1.22 6.28
C ARG A 171 14.53 0.44 5.07
N LEU A 172 15.84 0.43 4.86
CA LEU A 172 16.46 -0.28 3.74
C LEU A 172 16.06 -1.76 3.70
N LEU A 173 16.20 -2.49 4.82
CA LEU A 173 15.85 -3.91 4.87
C LEU A 173 14.36 -4.15 4.64
N THR A 174 13.49 -3.32 5.21
CA THR A 174 12.03 -3.42 5.02
C THR A 174 11.65 -3.18 3.55
N THR A 175 12.22 -2.14 2.94
CA THR A 175 12.03 -1.82 1.52
C THR A 175 12.53 -2.94 0.62
N LEU A 176 13.68 -3.55 0.91
CA LEU A 176 14.19 -4.70 0.15
C LEU A 176 13.26 -5.92 0.26
N HIS A 177 12.69 -6.20 1.43
CA HIS A 177 11.71 -7.28 1.57
C HIS A 177 10.43 -6.97 0.79
N TYR A 178 9.94 -5.74 0.84
CA TYR A 178 8.80 -5.29 0.04
C TYR A 178 9.06 -5.47 -1.47
N GLN A 179 10.19 -4.98 -1.97
CA GLN A 179 10.60 -5.13 -3.37
C GLN A 179 10.72 -6.60 -3.77
N TRP A 180 11.26 -7.44 -2.88
CA TRP A 180 11.33 -8.88 -3.10
C TRP A 180 9.93 -9.50 -3.22
N ILE A 181 9.00 -9.17 -2.32
CA ILE A 181 7.60 -9.63 -2.40
C ILE A 181 6.98 -9.20 -3.72
N VAL A 182 7.18 -7.93 -4.14
CA VAL A 182 6.66 -7.44 -5.43
C VAL A 182 7.21 -8.29 -6.57
N LEU A 183 8.53 -8.43 -6.68
CA LEU A 183 9.18 -9.05 -7.84
C LEU A 183 9.00 -10.58 -7.89
N HIS A 184 9.05 -11.25 -6.74
CA HIS A 184 9.15 -12.70 -6.65
C HIS A 184 7.86 -13.39 -6.19
N ASP A 185 6.88 -12.65 -5.70
CA ASP A 185 5.61 -13.23 -5.23
C ASP A 185 4.40 -12.59 -5.91
N PHE A 186 4.28 -11.26 -5.92
CA PHE A 186 3.14 -10.58 -6.51
C PHE A 186 3.14 -10.63 -8.04
N LEU A 187 4.18 -10.12 -8.71
CA LEU A 187 4.22 -10.07 -10.18
C LEU A 187 4.08 -11.46 -10.82
N PRO A 188 4.71 -12.55 -10.34
CA PRO A 188 4.51 -13.88 -10.90
C PRO A 188 3.07 -14.42 -10.83
N ARG A 189 2.22 -13.86 -9.96
CA ARG A 189 0.82 -14.29 -9.79
C ARG A 189 -0.14 -13.53 -10.68
N ILE A 190 0.19 -12.30 -11.04
CA ILE A 190 -0.71 -11.41 -11.79
C ILE A 190 -0.25 -11.15 -13.23
N MET A 191 1.00 -11.46 -13.56
CA MET A 191 1.56 -11.29 -14.90
C MET A 191 1.72 -12.61 -15.63
N ASP A 192 1.63 -12.56 -16.96
CA ASP A 192 2.04 -13.67 -17.81
C ASP A 192 3.53 -14.03 -17.56
N PRO A 193 3.88 -15.30 -17.28
CA PRO A 193 5.25 -15.70 -16.97
C PRO A 193 6.26 -15.48 -18.10
N ALA A 194 5.83 -15.46 -19.37
CA ALA A 194 6.71 -15.14 -20.50
C ALA A 194 7.02 -13.64 -20.52
N VAL A 195 6.02 -12.80 -20.30
CA VAL A 195 6.21 -11.33 -20.20
C VAL A 195 7.12 -10.98 -19.03
N LEU A 196 6.87 -11.53 -17.84
CA LEU A 196 7.71 -11.25 -16.67
C LEU A 196 9.17 -11.68 -16.88
N ARG A 197 9.40 -12.89 -17.42
CA ARG A 197 10.75 -13.36 -17.75
C ARG A 197 11.43 -12.50 -18.81
N GLN A 198 10.68 -12.04 -19.81
CA GLN A 198 11.22 -11.13 -20.81
C GLN A 198 11.70 -9.84 -20.14
N VAL A 199 10.87 -9.18 -19.34
CA VAL A 199 11.21 -7.92 -18.65
C VAL A 199 12.41 -8.08 -17.73
N ILE A 200 12.44 -9.12 -16.89
CA ILE A 200 13.55 -9.36 -15.94
C ILE A 200 14.89 -9.57 -16.68
N ASN A 201 14.87 -10.29 -17.80
CA ASN A 201 16.07 -10.59 -18.58
C ASN A 201 16.40 -9.50 -19.63
N THR A 202 15.58 -8.45 -19.75
CA THR A 202 15.80 -7.36 -20.69
C THR A 202 16.90 -6.45 -20.17
N ASP A 203 17.90 -6.19 -21.00
CA ASP A 203 18.94 -5.20 -20.72
C ASP A 203 18.29 -3.87 -20.28
N PRO A 204 18.72 -3.24 -19.16
CA PRO A 204 18.16 -1.96 -18.72
C PRO A 204 18.09 -0.90 -19.82
N SER A 205 19.07 -0.86 -20.74
CA SER A 205 19.10 0.05 -21.90
C SER A 205 18.07 -0.26 -23.00
N GLN A 206 17.36 -1.39 -22.89
CA GLN A 206 16.31 -1.81 -23.81
C GLN A 206 14.91 -1.75 -23.17
N ARG A 207 14.81 -1.35 -21.89
CA ARG A 207 13.53 -1.18 -21.23
C ARG A 207 12.76 -0.01 -21.86
N ILE A 208 11.43 -0.14 -21.93
CA ILE A 208 10.55 0.85 -22.54
C ILE A 208 10.54 2.16 -21.74
N PHE A 209 10.61 2.04 -20.42
CA PHE A 209 10.75 3.17 -19.51
C PHE A 209 12.22 3.31 -19.11
N GLN A 210 12.84 4.41 -19.52
CA GLN A 210 14.21 4.79 -19.17
C GLN A 210 14.16 6.19 -18.59
N VAL A 211 14.81 6.36 -17.45
CA VAL A 211 15.03 7.66 -16.81
C VAL A 211 16.47 8.00 -17.12
N GLN A 212 16.70 9.07 -17.89
CA GLN A 212 18.07 9.53 -18.15
C GLN A 212 18.61 10.25 -16.91
N PRO A 213 19.94 10.27 -16.70
CA PRO A 213 20.53 11.09 -15.66
C PRO A 213 20.11 12.57 -15.82
N GLY A 214 19.39 13.10 -14.84
CA GLY A 214 18.83 14.46 -14.85
C GLY A 214 17.34 14.55 -15.17
N ASP A 215 16.70 13.45 -15.59
CA ASP A 215 15.24 13.40 -15.71
C ASP A 215 14.61 13.29 -14.31
N GLU A 216 13.48 13.96 -14.12
CA GLU A 216 12.57 13.67 -13.01
C GLU A 216 11.72 12.45 -13.38
N PRO A 217 11.98 11.27 -12.80
CA PRO A 217 11.20 10.10 -13.11
C PRO A 217 9.75 10.34 -12.67
N THR A 218 8.79 10.15 -13.58
CA THR A 218 7.36 10.24 -13.30
C THR A 218 6.68 8.94 -13.72
N MET A 219 5.63 8.56 -13.00
CA MET A 219 4.86 7.37 -13.37
C MET A 219 4.11 7.63 -14.68
N PRO A 220 4.28 6.79 -15.73
CA PRO A 220 3.54 6.98 -16.99
C PRO A 220 2.03 6.96 -16.77
N ILE A 221 1.31 7.91 -17.36
CA ILE A 221 -0.15 7.99 -17.24
C ILE A 221 -0.84 6.74 -17.79
N GLU A 222 -0.28 6.13 -18.84
CA GLU A 222 -0.78 4.88 -19.40
C GLU A 222 -0.65 3.73 -18.39
N PHE A 223 0.38 3.76 -17.54
CA PHE A 223 0.53 2.79 -16.47
C PHE A 223 -0.47 3.08 -15.33
N SER A 224 -0.47 4.30 -14.78
CA SER A 224 -1.26 4.63 -13.59
C SER A 224 -2.77 4.67 -13.86
N VAL A 225 -3.22 5.17 -15.01
CA VAL A 225 -4.64 5.37 -15.31
C VAL A 225 -5.26 4.23 -16.12
N ALA A 226 -4.46 3.48 -16.89
CA ALA A 226 -4.98 2.37 -17.70
C ALA A 226 -4.49 1.00 -17.21
N ALA A 227 -3.19 0.72 -17.28
CA ALA A 227 -2.69 -0.65 -17.06
C ALA A 227 -2.89 -1.13 -15.61
N TYR A 228 -2.62 -0.28 -14.61
CA TYR A 228 -2.67 -0.69 -13.20
C TYR A 228 -4.09 -0.75 -12.62
N ARG A 229 -5.12 -0.32 -13.36
CA ARG A 229 -6.53 -0.44 -12.95
C ARG A 229 -7.07 -1.87 -12.94
N LEU A 230 -6.25 -2.86 -13.26
CA LEU A 230 -6.58 -4.28 -13.25
C LEU A 230 -7.17 -4.77 -11.90
N GLY A 231 -6.84 -4.10 -10.79
CA GLY A 231 -7.32 -4.47 -9.45
C GLY A 231 -8.86 -4.50 -9.30
N HIS A 232 -9.60 -3.68 -10.05
CA HIS A 232 -11.07 -3.66 -9.99
C HIS A 232 -11.68 -5.00 -10.43
N SER A 233 -11.07 -5.67 -11.40
CA SER A 233 -11.50 -6.99 -11.89
C SER A 233 -11.13 -8.15 -10.95
N MET A 234 -10.31 -7.88 -9.93
CA MET A 234 -9.84 -8.88 -8.95
C MET A 234 -10.61 -8.82 -7.63
N ILE A 235 -11.57 -7.90 -7.50
CA ILE A 235 -12.43 -7.76 -6.33
C ILE A 235 -13.43 -8.93 -6.30
N ARG A 236 -13.71 -9.41 -5.09
CA ARG A 236 -14.70 -10.45 -4.81
C ARG A 236 -15.95 -9.88 -4.16
N ASP A 237 -17.06 -10.62 -4.30
CA ASP A 237 -18.32 -10.33 -3.63
C ASP A 237 -18.23 -10.48 -2.11
N THR A 238 -17.53 -11.53 -1.65
CA THR A 238 -17.38 -11.84 -0.23
C THR A 238 -15.97 -12.29 0.14
N TYR A 239 -15.60 -12.05 1.40
CA TYR A 239 -14.29 -12.34 1.96
C TYR A 239 -14.44 -13.12 3.26
N SER A 240 -13.80 -14.27 3.35
CA SER A 240 -13.57 -14.95 4.63
C SER A 240 -12.48 -14.21 5.40
N TRP A 241 -12.85 -13.07 6.00
CA TRP A 241 -11.94 -12.16 6.65
C TRP A 241 -11.34 -12.75 7.93
N ASN A 242 -12.20 -13.19 8.84
CA ASN A 242 -11.79 -13.90 10.06
C ASN A 242 -12.98 -14.72 10.63
N ARG A 243 -12.78 -15.39 11.76
CA ARG A 243 -13.82 -16.23 12.40
C ARG A 243 -15.13 -15.51 12.75
N PHE A 244 -15.10 -14.18 12.88
CA PHE A 244 -16.27 -13.36 13.19
C PHE A 244 -16.93 -12.78 11.94
N PHE A 245 -16.21 -12.78 10.81
CA PHE A 245 -16.67 -12.28 9.52
C PHE A 245 -16.27 -13.28 8.41
N PRO A 246 -16.90 -14.48 8.40
CA PRO A 246 -16.59 -15.52 7.40
C PRO A 246 -17.10 -15.17 6.00
N GLU A 247 -18.03 -14.21 5.88
CA GLU A 247 -18.60 -13.73 4.62
C GLU A 247 -18.69 -12.20 4.65
N ALA A 248 -17.55 -11.53 4.91
CA ALA A 248 -17.48 -10.08 4.89
C ALA A 248 -17.77 -9.55 3.47
N THR A 249 -18.65 -8.57 3.34
CA THR A 249 -18.87 -7.90 2.05
C THR A 249 -17.81 -6.85 1.78
N LEU A 250 -17.63 -6.47 0.52
CA LEU A 250 -16.77 -5.34 0.16
C LEU A 250 -17.17 -4.06 0.91
N ALA A 251 -18.47 -3.77 0.99
CA ALA A 251 -18.99 -2.60 1.72
C ALA A 251 -18.61 -2.59 3.20
N GLN A 252 -18.56 -3.77 3.85
CA GLN A 252 -18.09 -3.89 5.22
C GLN A 252 -16.59 -3.57 5.33
N LEU A 253 -15.75 -4.03 4.40
CA LEU A 253 -14.32 -3.71 4.42
C LEU A 253 -14.07 -2.19 4.30
N PHE A 254 -14.88 -1.47 3.52
CA PHE A 254 -14.84 0.00 3.47
C PHE A 254 -15.39 0.64 4.75
N GLN A 255 -16.49 0.13 5.32
CA GLN A 255 -17.06 0.65 6.56
C GLN A 255 -16.09 0.57 7.75
N PHE A 256 -15.24 -0.46 7.78
CA PHE A 256 -14.32 -0.72 8.90
C PHE A 256 -13.05 0.12 8.91
N THR A 257 -12.95 1.13 8.05
CA THR A 257 -11.89 2.13 8.08
C THR A 257 -12.48 3.54 8.18
N LYS A 258 -11.62 4.55 8.34
CA LYS A 258 -12.05 5.96 8.34
C LYS A 258 -11.83 6.63 6.99
N GLY A 259 -10.90 6.14 6.17
CA GLY A 259 -10.57 6.74 4.87
C GLY A 259 -11.76 6.80 3.92
N SER A 260 -12.58 5.74 3.87
CA SER A 260 -13.80 5.70 3.06
C SER A 260 -15.07 5.36 3.86
N GLY A 261 -14.90 4.93 5.12
CA GLY A 261 -15.99 4.58 6.03
C GLY A 261 -16.04 5.46 7.27
N ASP A 262 -16.64 4.92 8.32
CA ASP A 262 -16.82 5.60 9.60
C ASP A 262 -16.34 4.76 10.80
N LEU A 263 -15.53 3.72 10.55
CA LEU A 263 -15.11 2.72 11.54
C LEU A 263 -16.29 2.02 12.23
N ALA A 264 -17.44 1.92 11.54
CA ALA A 264 -18.71 1.49 12.12
C ALA A 264 -19.12 2.31 13.36
N GLY A 265 -18.79 3.61 13.37
CA GLY A 265 -19.08 4.55 14.44
C GLY A 265 -18.13 4.48 15.65
N LEU A 266 -17.04 3.72 15.57
CA LEU A 266 -16.05 3.59 16.63
C LEU A 266 -14.87 4.57 16.43
N PRO A 267 -14.14 4.94 17.50
CA PRO A 267 -12.99 5.83 17.36
C PRO A 267 -11.78 5.14 16.72
N THR A 268 -11.65 3.82 16.87
CA THR A 268 -10.61 2.99 16.26
C THR A 268 -11.18 1.62 15.85
N LEU A 269 -10.43 0.83 15.08
CA LEU A 269 -10.85 -0.48 14.59
C LEU A 269 -11.27 -1.39 15.75
N ALA A 270 -12.43 -2.03 15.66
CA ALA A 270 -12.86 -2.98 16.69
C ALA A 270 -11.89 -4.18 16.78
N VAL A 271 -11.59 -4.62 18.00
CA VAL A 271 -10.66 -5.76 18.21
C VAL A 271 -11.06 -7.04 17.47
N LYS A 272 -12.37 -7.28 17.26
CA LYS A 272 -12.88 -8.44 16.51
C LYS A 272 -12.60 -8.39 15.00
N LEU A 273 -12.24 -7.23 14.46
CA LEU A 273 -11.94 -7.03 13.04
C LEU A 273 -10.45 -7.12 12.75
N ALA A 274 -9.62 -6.85 13.75
CA ALA A 274 -8.17 -6.83 13.63
C ALA A 274 -7.59 -8.24 13.41
N HIS A 275 -6.54 -8.32 12.59
CA HIS A 275 -5.70 -9.51 12.41
C HIS A 275 -4.40 -9.43 13.22
#